data_AF-A0AAV4UEP3-F1
#
_entry.id   AF-A0AAV4UEP3-F1
#
_cell.length_a   1.000
_cell.length_b   1.000
_cell.length_c   1.000
_cell.angle_alpha   90.00
_cell.angle_beta   90.00
_cell.angle_gamma   90.00
#
_symmetry.space_group_name_H-M   'P 1'
#
loop_
_entity.id
_entity.type
_entity.pdbx_description
1 polymer ?
#
loop_
_entity_poly.entity_id
_entity_poly.type
_entity_poly.pdbx_seq_one_letter_code
_entity_poly.pdbx_strand_id
1 'polypeptide(L)'
;MRYFGGRRSFRMWSRSIPVHCIVEQVTPQGQSVNISQAAVDLDSFAIIPSTTLFSEIVHTALNKLGYSSSAALTAKGRLYAMFTFKKA
;
A
#
# COMPACT_ATOMS: atom_id res chain seq x y z
N MET A 1 -9.12 -17.04 -0.41
CA MET A 1 -8.62 -17.68 -1.64
C MET A 1 -9.30 -17.09 -2.87
N ARG A 2 -8.62 -16.18 -3.57
CA ARG A 2 -8.71 -16.01 -5.03
C ARG A 2 -7.36 -15.49 -5.51
N TYR A 3 -6.54 -16.39 -6.03
CA TYR A 3 -5.25 -16.06 -6.63
C TYR A 3 -5.51 -15.28 -7.93
N PHE A 4 -5.21 -13.97 -7.94
CA PHE A 4 -5.25 -13.16 -9.16
C PHE A 4 -3.94 -13.31 -9.95
N GLY A 5 -3.69 -14.54 -10.41
CA GLY A 5 -2.69 -14.85 -11.43
C GLY A 5 -3.23 -14.49 -12.80
N GLY A 6 -3.05 -13.26 -13.23
CA GLY A 6 -3.45 -12.82 -14.57
C GLY A 6 -2.67 -11.59 -14.97
N ARG A 7 -1.97 -11.65 -16.10
CA ARG A 7 -1.30 -10.52 -16.74
C ARG A 7 -2.34 -9.44 -17.06
N ARG A 8 -2.71 -8.64 -16.07
CA ARG A 8 -3.52 -7.44 -16.29
C ARG A 8 -2.55 -6.42 -16.87
N SER A 9 -2.59 -6.32 -18.19
CA SER A 9 -2.32 -5.04 -18.85
C SER A 9 -3.28 -4.05 -18.20
N PHE A 10 -2.79 -3.36 -17.16
CA PHE A 10 -3.45 -2.19 -16.64
C PHE A 10 -3.39 -1.19 -17.78
N ARG A 11 -4.43 -1.19 -18.63
CA ARG A 11 -4.75 -0.01 -19.44
C ARG A 11 -4.86 1.11 -18.42
N MET A 12 -3.76 1.86 -18.24
CA MET A 12 -3.71 3.04 -17.38
C MET A 12 -4.79 3.96 -17.92
N TRP A 13 -5.93 3.94 -17.25
CA TRP A 13 -7.14 4.63 -17.67
C TRP A 13 -6.98 6.10 -17.28
N SER A 14 -6.03 6.79 -17.89
CA SER A 14 -5.73 8.23 -17.96
C SER A 14 -5.90 9.13 -16.72
N ARG A 15 -6.26 8.60 -15.54
CA ARG A 15 -6.66 9.38 -14.35
C ARG A 15 -6.36 8.70 -13.01
N SER A 16 -6.08 7.40 -12.96
CA SER A 16 -5.81 6.69 -11.70
C SER A 16 -4.87 5.48 -11.88
N ILE A 17 -4.11 5.20 -10.83
CA ILE A 17 -3.10 4.15 -10.72
C ILE A 17 -3.51 3.19 -9.58
N PRO A 18 -3.64 1.88 -9.84
CA PRO A 18 -3.83 0.90 -8.79
C PRO A 18 -2.50 0.64 -8.06
N VAL A 19 -2.51 0.71 -6.74
CA VAL A 19 -1.36 0.50 -5.87
C VAL A 19 -1.65 -0.63 -4.90
N HIS A 20 -0.76 -1.61 -4.84
CA HIS A 20 -0.82 -2.68 -3.84
C HIS A 20 -0.29 -2.13 -2.51
N CYS A 21 -1.14 -2.11 -1.49
CA CYS A 21 -0.85 -1.49 -0.20
C CYS A 21 -0.85 -2.56 0.89
N ILE A 22 0.30 -2.66 1.58
CA ILE A 22 0.47 -3.49 2.76
C ILE A 22 0.63 -2.53 3.94
N VAL A 23 -0.24 -2.63 4.93
CA VAL A 23 -0.24 -1.82 6.15
C VAL A 23 0.13 -2.72 7.32
N GLU A 24 1.11 -2.28 8.10
CA GLU A 24 1.62 -2.99 9.27
C GLU A 24 1.40 -2.12 10.51
N GLN A 25 0.89 -2.71 11.59
CA GLN A 25 0.81 -2.00 12.87
C GLN A 25 2.18 -2.03 13.55
N VAL A 26 2.74 -0.84 13.79
CA VAL A 26 3.96 -0.67 14.55
C VAL A 26 3.58 -0.36 16.00
N THR A 27 3.70 -1.34 16.89
CA THR A 27 3.55 -1.10 18.32
C THR A 27 4.76 -0.28 18.83
N PRO A 28 4.54 0.76 19.66
CA PRO A 28 5.62 1.58 20.17
C PRO A 28 6.59 0.74 21.03
N GLN A 29 7.88 0.87 20.73
CA GLN A 29 8.96 0.14 21.39
C GLN A 29 8.99 0.47 22.89
N GLY A 30 8.65 -0.50 23.73
CA GLY A 30 8.58 -0.35 25.18
C GLY A 30 7.73 -1.40 25.90
N GLN A 31 6.82 -2.07 25.17
CA GLN A 31 6.21 -3.31 25.64
C GLN A 31 6.99 -4.49 25.07
N SER A 32 7.40 -5.41 25.94
CA SER A 32 8.00 -6.71 25.59
C SER A 32 6.97 -7.53 24.80
N VAL A 33 6.81 -7.21 23.52
CA VAL A 33 6.02 -8.00 22.59
C VAL A 33 6.98 -8.47 21.51
N ASN A 34 7.00 -9.78 21.35
CA ASN A 34 7.84 -10.55 20.45
C ASN A 34 7.97 -9.84 19.09
N ILE A 35 9.20 -9.43 18.72
CA ILE A 35 9.56 -8.72 17.47
C ILE A 35 9.06 -9.47 16.21
N SER A 36 8.68 -10.73 16.37
CA SER A 36 8.08 -11.59 15.33
C SER A 36 6.63 -11.23 14.96
N GLN A 37 6.00 -10.23 15.58
CA GLN A 37 4.59 -9.88 15.36
C GLN A 37 4.40 -8.43 14.87
N ALA A 38 5.18 -7.98 13.88
CA ALA A 38 4.67 -6.97 12.96
C ALA A 38 3.45 -7.59 12.25
N ALA A 39 2.28 -7.48 12.89
CA ALA A 39 1.05 -8.04 12.35
C ALA A 39 0.67 -7.19 11.14
N VAL A 40 0.69 -7.81 9.96
CA VAL A 40 0.10 -7.21 8.77
C VAL A 40 -1.38 -6.99 9.06
N ASP A 41 -1.75 -5.71 9.15
CA ASP A 41 -3.10 -5.28 9.48
C ASP A 41 -3.99 -5.35 8.23
N LEU A 42 -3.42 -5.01 7.07
CA LEU A 42 -4.14 -4.98 5.81
C LEU A 42 -3.20 -5.24 4.62
N ASP A 43 -3.66 -6.05 3.67
CA ASP A 43 -3.02 -6.27 2.38
C ASP A 43 -4.08 -6.14 1.27
N SER A 44 -4.17 -4.97 0.64
CA SER A 44 -5.23 -4.67 -0.34
C SER A 44 -4.79 -3.66 -1.40
N PHE A 45 -5.51 -3.62 -2.51
CA PHE A 45 -5.27 -2.65 -3.58
C PHE A 45 -6.07 -1.36 -3.36
N ALA A 46 -5.39 -0.22 -3.39
CA ALA A 46 -5.99 1.11 -3.42
C ALA A 46 -5.91 1.70 -4.84
N ILE A 47 -6.97 2.41 -5.26
CA ILE A 47 -6.98 3.14 -6.53
C ILE A 47 -6.66 4.61 -6.23
N ILE A 48 -5.48 5.06 -6.63
CA ILE A 48 -4.97 6.40 -6.34
C ILE A 48 -5.07 7.27 -7.60
N PRO A 49 -5.53 8.54 -7.53
CA PRO A 49 -5.50 9.43 -8.68
C PRO A 49 -4.09 9.61 -9.24
N SER A 50 -3.92 9.63 -10.57
CA SER A 50 -2.61 9.80 -11.21
C SER A 50 -2.02 11.20 -11.02
N THR A 51 -2.83 12.16 -10.58
CA THR A 51 -2.41 13.53 -10.22
C THR A 51 -1.89 13.63 -8.78
N THR A 52 -1.94 12.55 -8.00
CA THR A 52 -1.48 12.54 -6.61
C THR A 52 0.03 12.74 -6.58
N LEU A 53 0.49 13.71 -5.79
CA LEU A 53 1.91 13.93 -5.57
C LEU A 53 2.53 12.72 -4.88
N PHE A 54 3.80 12.43 -5.20
CA PHE A 54 4.50 11.28 -4.62
C PHE A 54 4.54 11.32 -3.08
N SER A 55 4.71 12.51 -2.50
CA SER A 55 4.68 12.71 -1.04
C SER A 55 3.35 12.32 -0.41
N GLU A 56 2.24 12.47 -1.15
CA GLU A 56 0.88 12.26 -0.67
C GLU A 56 0.35 10.85 -0.97
N ILE A 57 1.12 10.00 -1.66
CA ILE A 57 0.68 8.65 -2.06
C ILE A 57 0.28 7.84 -0.83
N VAL A 58 1.10 7.84 0.21
CA VAL A 58 0.87 7.05 1.43
C VAL A 58 -0.42 7.50 2.12
N HIS A 59 -0.58 8.81 2.31
CA HIS A 59 -1.78 9.39 2.91
C HIS A 59 -3.03 9.10 2.10
N THR A 60 -2.96 9.30 0.79
CA THR A 60 -4.08 9.08 -0.12
C THR A 60 -4.47 7.61 -0.14
N ALA A 61 -3.50 6.70 -0.15
CA ALA A 61 -3.74 5.26 -0.05
C ALA A 61 -4.45 4.91 1.26
N LEU A 62 -3.94 5.34 2.41
CA LEU A 62 -4.53 5.06 3.72
C LEU A 62 -5.95 5.60 3.86
N ASN A 63 -6.20 6.83 3.40
CA ASN A 63 -7.55 7.40 3.35
C ASN A 63 -8.49 6.57 2.45
N LYS A 64 -8.01 6.05 1.31
CA LYS A 64 -8.80 5.18 0.42
C LYS A 64 -9.07 3.80 1.00
N LEU A 65 -8.19 3.32 1.87
CA LEU A 65 -8.34 2.07 2.61
C LEU A 65 -9.26 2.21 3.84
N GLY A 66 -9.65 3.45 4.19
CA GLY A 66 -10.57 3.73 5.29
C GLY A 66 -9.91 4.09 6.62
N TYR A 67 -8.59 4.31 6.64
CA TYR A 67 -7.90 4.78 7.83
C TYR A 67 -8.22 6.25 8.11
N SER A 68 -8.18 6.65 9.38
CA SER A 68 -8.41 8.03 9.79
C SER A 68 -7.29 8.95 9.29
N SER A 69 -7.62 10.23 9.08
CA SER A 69 -6.64 11.23 8.65
C SER A 69 -5.51 11.40 9.67
N SER A 70 -5.80 11.21 10.97
CA SER A 70 -4.81 11.23 12.05
C SER A 70 -3.83 10.05 11.96
N ALA A 71 -4.29 8.85 11.60
CA ALA A 71 -3.42 7.70 11.37
C ALA A 71 -2.58 7.86 10.10
N ALA A 72 -3.17 8.44 9.04
CA ALA A 72 -2.44 8.73 7.82
C ALA A 72 -1.29 9.74 8.04
N LEU A 73 -1.49 10.75 8.89
CA LEU A 73 -0.49 11.77 9.25
C LEU A 73 0.72 11.24 10.01
N THR A 74 0.54 10.20 10.82
CA THR A 74 1.63 9.61 11.62
C THR A 74 2.24 8.38 10.95
N ALA A 75 1.67 7.94 9.83
CA ALA A 75 2.13 6.78 9.09
C ALA A 75 3.47 7.04 8.40
N LYS A 76 4.32 6.00 8.39
CA LYS A 76 5.54 5.96 7.58
C LYS A 76 5.33 4.94 6.47
N GLY A 77 5.59 5.34 5.23
CA GLY A 77 5.46 4.45 4.07
C GLY A 77 6.79 4.18 3.37
N ARG A 78 6.89 3.01 2.74
CA ARG A 78 7.92 2.67 1.77
C ARG A 78 7.25 2.28 0.47
N LEU A 79 7.80 2.75 -0.65
CA LEU A 79 7.27 2.45 -1.99
C LEU A 79 8.26 1.53 -2.71
N TYR A 80 7.77 0.39 -3.18
CA TYR A 80 8.55 -0.60 -3.89
C TYR A 80 8.12 -0.66 -5.35
N ALA A 81 9.06 -0.48 -6.27
CA ALA A 81 8.85 -0.71 -7.70
C ALA A 81 9.20 -2.17 -8.01
N MET A 82 8.19 -2.98 -8.33
CA MET A 82 8.39 -4.38 -8.74
C MET A 82 8.51 -4.46 -10.27
N PHE A 83 9.71 -4.74 -10.76
CA PHE A 83 9.94 -5.00 -12.18
C PHE A 83 9.79 -6.49 -12.47
N THR A 84 8.87 -6.85 -13.36
CA THR A 84 8.75 -8.22 -13.86
C THR A 84 9.36 -8.31 -15.25
N PHE A 85 10.54 -8.91 -15.34
CA PHE A 85 11.19 -9.19 -16.61
C PHE A 85 10.56 -10.43 -17.23
N LYS A 86 9.97 -10.28 -18.43
CA LYS A 86 9.54 -11.41 -19.23
C LYS A 86 10.69 -11.78 -20.17
N LYS A 87 11.40 -12.86 -19.87
CA LYS A 87 12.45 -13.38 -20.75
C LYS A 87 11.80 -13.78 -22.09
N ALA A 88 12.35 -13.25 -23.18
CA ALA A 88 11.93 -13.55 -24.55
C ALA A 88 12.34 -14.97 -24.94
#